data_AF-M6AA96-F1
#
_entry.id   AF-M6AA96-F1
#
_cell.length_a   1.000
_cell.length_b   1.000
_cell.length_c   1.000
_cell.angle_alpha   90.00
_cell.angle_beta   90.00
_cell.angle_gamma   90.00
#
_symmetry.space_group_name_H-M   'P 1'
#
loop_
_entity.id
_entity.type
_entity.pdbx_description
1 polymer ?
#
loop_
_entity_poly.entity_id
_entity_poly.type
_entity_poly.pdbx_seq_one_letter_code
_entity_poly.pdbx_strand_id
1 'polypeptide(L)'
;MNKWNDDSTTIRTILESFLNQSKLPELEWLEPILWQKVLTIFREDTELKKLLMNRFPEPPAGIWDFLSINTDTDLWLRSIQKGKSVQLAYNSNDEYSLQTINAHEGIDSALNQCRLDLLDKLSSQPSLWQLTSPEGFSKHFYYINCEDEKEEQKSYQLLQSVQANPGKDDWIRYSPLCREIPTEKESKDPKIRERSLRRISILLKMGASPNCYVWPHHWDDYTTPLDAARKYGLKHLEELLLSFGAEDPRKLPLQKAIVAKDKNKIQKLLDQGAVIDMEELKLAKGDPELLSYLLEEYNSLRRSPVFDTIGILKPYDDVEAEAKKNRWLLPFLLKKGFSLKVRSLEEPSVGSCCAIEKILNSDLKNIKSLLKSQNILDYSCRDNHGFTKEVNEKIKYLKLESVFPELQEYEESYLYK
;
A
#
# COMPACT_ATOMS: atom_id res chain seq x y z
N MET A 1 -22.67 -32.91 -39.42
CA MET A 1 -23.98 -32.47 -39.92
C MET A 1 -25.01 -32.74 -38.82
N ASN A 2 -25.49 -31.66 -38.18
CA ASN A 2 -26.78 -31.48 -37.49
C ASN A 2 -27.37 -32.62 -36.65
N LYS A 3 -26.77 -32.97 -35.50
CA LYS A 3 -27.54 -33.59 -34.39
C LYS A 3 -27.96 -32.56 -33.33
N TRP A 4 -27.15 -31.53 -33.14
CA TRP A 4 -27.41 -30.48 -32.14
C TRP A 4 -28.48 -29.46 -32.55
N ASN A 5 -28.83 -29.35 -33.84
CA ASN A 5 -29.85 -28.39 -34.32
C ASN A 5 -31.29 -28.89 -34.15
N ASP A 6 -31.54 -30.20 -34.29
CA ASP A 6 -32.89 -30.75 -34.11
C ASP A 6 -33.24 -30.90 -32.62
N ASP A 7 -32.26 -31.28 -31.80
CA ASP A 7 -32.42 -31.34 -30.34
C ASP A 7 -32.57 -29.94 -29.74
N SER A 8 -31.85 -28.92 -30.23
CA SER A 8 -32.00 -27.54 -29.72
C SER A 8 -33.36 -26.94 -30.07
N THR A 9 -33.89 -27.20 -31.27
CA THR A 9 -35.23 -26.76 -31.67
C THR A 9 -36.31 -27.43 -30.81
N THR A 10 -36.20 -28.74 -30.60
CA THR A 10 -37.13 -29.50 -29.74
C THR A 10 -37.08 -29.00 -28.29
N ILE A 11 -35.88 -28.83 -27.73
CA ILE A 11 -35.68 -28.32 -26.37
C ILE A 11 -36.22 -26.90 -26.24
N ARG A 12 -35.98 -26.03 -27.23
CA ARG A 12 -36.51 -24.66 -27.27
C ARG A 12 -38.03 -24.65 -27.22
N THR A 13 -38.70 -25.46 -28.05
CA THR A 13 -40.17 -25.55 -28.07
C THR A 13 -40.73 -26.07 -26.75
N ILE A 14 -40.06 -27.04 -26.11
CA ILE A 14 -40.45 -27.53 -24.78
C ILE A 14 -40.33 -26.41 -23.74
N LEU A 15 -39.22 -25.66 -23.73
CA LEU A 15 -39.01 -24.55 -22.81
C LEU A 15 -40.04 -23.44 -23.02
N GLU A 16 -40.31 -23.06 -24.28
CA GLU A 16 -41.31 -22.06 -24.63
C GLU A 16 -42.72 -22.50 -24.17
N SER A 17 -43.09 -23.75 -24.42
CA SER A 17 -44.37 -24.30 -23.96
C SER A 17 -44.47 -24.30 -22.43
N PHE A 18 -43.38 -24.62 -21.73
CA PHE A 18 -43.34 -24.66 -20.27
C PHE A 18 -43.47 -23.26 -19.66
N LEU A 19 -42.74 -22.27 -20.18
CA LEU A 19 -42.76 -20.89 -19.69
C LEU A 19 -44.11 -20.20 -19.93
N ASN A 20 -44.87 -20.62 -20.94
CA ASN A 20 -46.21 -20.10 -21.26
C ASN A 20 -47.35 -20.76 -20.48
N GLN A 21 -47.10 -21.76 -19.62
CA GLN A 21 -48.16 -22.40 -18.84
C GLN A 21 -48.78 -21.43 -17.82
N SER A 22 -50.10 -21.46 -17.70
CA SER A 22 -50.85 -20.62 -16.75
C SER A 22 -50.51 -20.95 -15.29
N LYS A 23 -50.24 -22.23 -14.98
CA LYS A 23 -49.77 -22.70 -13.68
C LYS A 23 -48.57 -23.63 -13.88
N LEU A 24 -47.45 -23.31 -13.23
CA LEU A 24 -46.29 -24.19 -13.21
C LEU A 24 -46.52 -25.33 -12.21
N PRO A 25 -45.98 -26.53 -12.48
CA PRO A 25 -45.79 -27.52 -11.43
C PRO A 25 -44.89 -26.95 -10.33
N GLU A 26 -45.17 -27.27 -9.07
CA GLU A 26 -44.39 -26.84 -7.90
C GLU A 26 -42.99 -27.47 -7.92
N LEU A 27 -42.10 -26.89 -8.73
CA LEU A 27 -40.74 -27.38 -8.97
C LEU A 27 -39.76 -26.20 -8.83
N GLU A 28 -39.69 -25.62 -7.64
CA GLU A 28 -38.77 -24.51 -7.31
C GLU A 28 -37.30 -24.86 -7.65
N TRP A 29 -36.93 -26.15 -7.60
CA TRP A 29 -35.61 -26.65 -7.99
C TRP A 29 -35.31 -26.56 -9.49
N LEU A 30 -36.32 -26.44 -10.36
CA LEU A 30 -36.13 -26.31 -11.82
C LEU A 30 -35.78 -24.89 -12.24
N GLU A 31 -36.18 -23.87 -11.48
CA GLU A 31 -35.98 -22.46 -11.86
C GLU A 31 -34.50 -22.15 -12.19
N PRO A 32 -33.50 -22.50 -11.36
CA PRO A 32 -32.10 -22.23 -11.67
C PRO A 32 -31.60 -22.95 -12.93
N ILE A 33 -32.12 -24.16 -13.20
CA ILE A 33 -31.77 -24.95 -14.38
C ILE A 33 -32.31 -24.29 -15.65
N LEU A 34 -33.52 -23.74 -15.60
CA LEU A 34 -34.12 -23.00 -16.72
C LEU A 34 -33.31 -21.74 -17.04
N TRP A 35 -32.97 -20.96 -16.00
CA TRP A 35 -32.10 -19.80 -16.16
C TRP A 35 -30.77 -20.16 -16.81
N GLN A 36 -30.08 -21.19 -16.29
CA GLN A 36 -28.81 -21.64 -16.83
C GLN A 36 -28.95 -22.04 -18.31
N LYS A 37 -29.92 -22.89 -18.66
CA LYS A 37 -30.09 -23.37 -20.04
C LYS A 37 -30.42 -22.24 -21.02
N VAL A 38 -31.30 -21.31 -20.66
CA VAL A 38 -31.65 -20.18 -21.52
C VAL A 38 -30.46 -19.24 -21.71
N LEU A 39 -29.70 -18.97 -20.65
CA LEU A 39 -28.55 -18.05 -20.72
C LEU A 39 -27.29 -18.65 -21.37
N THR A 40 -27.14 -19.97 -21.35
CA THR A 40 -25.97 -20.67 -21.91
C THR A 40 -26.23 -21.26 -23.29
N ILE A 41 -27.25 -22.11 -23.44
CA ILE A 41 -27.54 -22.84 -24.68
C ILE A 41 -28.29 -21.95 -25.68
N PHE A 42 -29.22 -21.13 -25.20
CA PHE A 42 -30.06 -20.25 -26.04
C PHE A 42 -29.71 -18.77 -25.87
N ARG A 43 -28.42 -18.47 -25.70
CA ARG A 43 -27.92 -17.12 -25.37
C ARG A 43 -28.39 -16.03 -26.34
N GLU A 44 -28.60 -16.36 -27.61
CA GLU A 44 -29.02 -15.40 -28.65
C GLU A 44 -30.55 -15.29 -28.80
N ASP A 45 -31.34 -16.17 -28.16
CA ASP A 45 -32.79 -16.17 -28.27
C ASP A 45 -33.42 -15.14 -27.33
N THR A 46 -33.63 -13.93 -27.86
CA THR A 46 -34.20 -12.81 -27.10
C THR A 46 -35.65 -13.03 -26.68
N GLU A 47 -36.43 -13.80 -27.46
CA GLU A 47 -37.84 -14.06 -27.15
C GLU A 47 -37.96 -15.07 -26.01
N LEU A 48 -37.15 -16.13 -26.04
CA LEU A 48 -37.10 -17.10 -24.95
C LEU A 48 -36.61 -16.46 -23.64
N LYS A 49 -35.62 -15.55 -23.72
CA LYS A 49 -35.20 -14.73 -22.57
C LYS A 49 -36.33 -13.87 -22.02
N LYS A 50 -37.11 -13.19 -22.86
CA LYS A 50 -38.27 -12.39 -22.42
C LYS A 50 -39.32 -13.25 -21.73
N LEU A 51 -39.64 -14.42 -22.29
CA LEU A 51 -40.59 -15.36 -21.67
C LEU A 51 -40.09 -15.81 -20.29
N LEU A 52 -38.80 -16.12 -20.16
CA LEU A 52 -38.19 -16.47 -18.89
C LEU A 52 -38.31 -15.33 -17.87
N MET A 53 -37.96 -14.10 -18.26
CA MET A 53 -38.02 -12.93 -17.37
C MET A 53 -39.45 -12.54 -16.99
N ASN A 54 -40.42 -12.68 -17.89
CA ASN A 54 -41.83 -12.45 -17.58
C ASN A 54 -42.35 -13.48 -16.57
N ARG A 55 -41.88 -14.73 -16.69
CA ARG A 55 -42.28 -15.82 -15.80
C ARG A 55 -41.59 -15.74 -14.44
N PHE A 56 -40.31 -15.41 -14.42
CA PHE A 56 -39.47 -15.26 -13.23
C PHE A 56 -38.87 -13.85 -13.21
N PRO A 57 -39.60 -12.84 -12.70
CA PRO A 57 -39.10 -11.46 -12.67
C PRO A 57 -37.81 -11.29 -11.85
N GLU A 58 -37.64 -12.13 -10.81
CA GLU A 58 -36.52 -12.07 -9.87
C GLU A 58 -35.52 -13.22 -10.08
N PRO A 59 -34.31 -12.95 -10.62
CA PRO A 59 -33.34 -13.99 -10.97
C PRO A 59 -32.73 -14.68 -9.74
N PRO A 60 -32.43 -16.00 -9.75
CA PRO A 60 -31.74 -16.70 -8.65
C PRO A 60 -30.35 -16.13 -8.32
N ALA A 61 -29.86 -16.36 -7.09
CA ALA A 61 -28.67 -15.73 -6.54
C ALA A 61 -27.32 -16.06 -7.21
N GLY A 62 -27.25 -17.12 -8.04
CA GLY A 62 -26.03 -17.54 -8.73
C GLY A 62 -26.09 -17.47 -10.25
N ILE A 63 -27.17 -16.92 -10.82
CA ILE A 63 -27.27 -16.84 -12.29
C ILE A 63 -26.38 -15.71 -12.86
N TRP A 64 -25.88 -14.80 -12.02
CA TRP A 64 -24.92 -13.77 -12.40
C TRP A 64 -23.69 -14.32 -13.12
N ASP A 65 -23.27 -15.55 -12.81
CA ASP A 65 -22.11 -16.22 -13.43
C ASP A 65 -22.34 -16.54 -14.92
N PHE A 66 -23.61 -16.65 -15.32
CA PHE A 66 -24.02 -16.85 -16.72
C PHE A 66 -24.43 -15.56 -17.43
N LEU A 67 -24.41 -14.42 -16.72
CA LEU A 67 -24.79 -13.12 -17.26
C LEU A 67 -23.55 -12.32 -17.65
N SER A 68 -23.67 -11.57 -18.74
CA SER A 68 -22.66 -10.59 -19.10
C SER A 68 -22.92 -9.33 -18.29
N ILE A 69 -21.97 -8.98 -17.43
CA ILE A 69 -22.01 -7.76 -16.60
C ILE A 69 -22.17 -6.48 -17.43
N ASN A 70 -21.78 -6.50 -18.71
CA ASN A 70 -21.81 -5.35 -19.61
C ASN A 70 -23.14 -5.19 -20.36
N THR A 71 -23.92 -6.26 -20.51
CA THR A 71 -25.15 -6.26 -21.31
C THR A 71 -26.39 -6.53 -20.50
N ASP A 72 -26.29 -7.35 -19.45
CA ASP A 72 -27.42 -7.81 -18.64
C ASP A 72 -27.34 -7.22 -17.21
N THR A 73 -26.86 -5.98 -17.11
CA THR A 73 -26.49 -5.29 -15.87
C THR A 73 -27.55 -5.37 -14.76
N ASP A 74 -28.81 -5.08 -15.06
CA ASP A 74 -29.88 -5.05 -14.05
C ASP A 74 -30.25 -6.46 -13.54
N LEU A 75 -30.17 -7.47 -14.42
CA LEU A 75 -30.36 -8.87 -14.04
C LEU A 75 -29.19 -9.37 -13.21
N TRP A 76 -27.97 -8.98 -13.60
CA TRP A 76 -26.75 -9.32 -12.88
C TRP A 76 -26.79 -8.77 -11.46
N LEU A 77 -27.15 -7.48 -11.30
CA LEU A 77 -27.25 -6.84 -9.99
C LEU A 77 -28.31 -7.52 -9.10
N ARG A 78 -29.52 -7.77 -9.64
CA ARG A 78 -30.60 -8.42 -8.89
C ARG A 78 -30.25 -9.85 -8.49
N SER A 79 -29.52 -10.58 -9.34
CA SER A 79 -29.01 -11.91 -9.00
C SER A 79 -28.09 -11.84 -7.78
N ILE A 80 -27.08 -10.96 -7.80
CA ILE A 80 -26.15 -10.80 -6.67
C ILE A 80 -26.87 -10.41 -5.37
N GLN A 81 -27.90 -9.56 -5.45
CA GLN A 81 -28.66 -9.09 -4.29
C GLN A 81 -29.59 -10.14 -3.68
N LYS A 82 -29.98 -11.21 -4.41
CA LYS A 82 -30.99 -12.17 -3.94
C LYS A 82 -30.49 -13.10 -2.83
N GLY A 83 -29.18 -13.33 -2.70
CA GLY A 83 -28.67 -14.20 -1.65
C GLY A 83 -27.16 -14.42 -1.69
N LYS A 84 -26.62 -15.04 -0.64
CA LYS A 84 -25.16 -15.23 -0.48
C LYS A 84 -24.56 -16.31 -1.38
N SER A 85 -25.29 -17.40 -1.61
CA SER A 85 -24.87 -18.49 -2.48
C SER A 85 -26.06 -19.32 -2.96
N VAL A 86 -25.86 -20.10 -4.02
CA VAL A 86 -26.80 -21.12 -4.50
C VAL A 86 -26.03 -22.36 -4.91
N GLN A 87 -26.64 -23.54 -4.76
CA GLN A 87 -26.11 -24.78 -5.33
C GLN A 87 -26.74 -25.01 -6.70
N LEU A 88 -25.93 -25.14 -7.74
CA LEU A 88 -26.36 -25.51 -9.07
C LEU A 88 -25.87 -26.91 -9.42
N ALA A 89 -26.74 -27.68 -10.07
CA ALA A 89 -26.36 -28.94 -10.67
C ALA A 89 -25.56 -28.67 -11.94
N TYR A 90 -24.30 -29.08 -11.94
CA TYR A 90 -23.43 -29.03 -13.11
C TYR A 90 -23.28 -30.45 -13.67
N ASN A 91 -23.36 -30.56 -15.00
CA ASN A 91 -23.10 -31.81 -15.71
C ASN A 91 -21.82 -31.65 -16.51
N SER A 92 -20.73 -32.22 -16.01
CA SER A 92 -19.48 -32.39 -16.75
C SER A 92 -19.18 -33.88 -16.87
N ASN A 93 -18.97 -34.34 -18.10
CA ASN A 93 -18.54 -35.71 -18.39
C ASN A 93 -19.40 -36.82 -17.77
N ASP A 94 -20.73 -36.68 -17.83
CA ASP A 94 -21.72 -37.65 -17.32
C ASP A 94 -21.75 -37.86 -15.79
N GLU A 95 -21.01 -37.03 -15.02
CA GLU A 95 -21.11 -36.99 -13.56
C GLU A 95 -21.90 -35.75 -13.09
N TYR A 96 -22.93 -35.99 -12.27
CA TYR A 96 -23.70 -34.93 -11.63
C TYR A 96 -22.92 -34.42 -10.41
N SER A 97 -22.45 -33.17 -10.48
CA SER A 97 -21.85 -32.49 -9.34
C SER A 97 -22.69 -31.27 -8.93
N LEU A 98 -22.75 -31.00 -7.63
CA LEU A 98 -23.33 -29.78 -7.10
C LEU A 98 -22.21 -28.76 -6.92
N GLN A 99 -22.27 -27.66 -7.65
CA GLN A 99 -21.36 -26.53 -7.50
C GLN A 99 -22.05 -25.43 -6.70
N THR A 100 -21.38 -24.94 -5.65
CA THR A 100 -21.82 -23.74 -4.93
C THR A 100 -21.31 -22.51 -5.68
N ILE A 101 -22.21 -21.65 -6.12
CA ILE A 101 -21.89 -20.33 -6.68
C ILE A 101 -22.14 -19.28 -5.62
N ASN A 102 -21.12 -18.46 -5.33
CA ASN A 102 -21.21 -17.43 -4.30
C ASN A 102 -21.39 -16.03 -4.90
N ALA A 103 -22.26 -15.22 -4.31
CA ALA A 103 -22.49 -13.85 -4.77
C ALA A 103 -21.25 -12.94 -4.67
N HIS A 104 -20.32 -13.24 -3.76
CA HIS A 104 -19.07 -12.49 -3.62
C HIS A 104 -18.14 -12.65 -4.84
N GLU A 105 -18.20 -13.77 -5.57
CA GLU A 105 -17.40 -13.97 -6.79
C GLU A 105 -17.86 -13.02 -7.91
N GLY A 106 -19.14 -12.64 -7.90
CA GLY A 106 -19.64 -11.58 -8.77
C GLY A 106 -19.12 -10.19 -8.37
N ILE A 107 -19.04 -9.89 -7.06
CA ILE A 107 -18.39 -8.67 -6.58
C ILE A 107 -16.92 -8.63 -7.04
N ASP A 108 -16.20 -9.75 -6.92
CA ASP A 108 -14.82 -9.89 -7.39
C ASP A 108 -14.72 -9.65 -8.91
N SER A 109 -15.64 -10.20 -9.71
CA SER A 109 -15.72 -9.93 -11.14
C SER A 109 -15.95 -8.45 -11.45
N ALA A 110 -16.83 -7.78 -10.69
CA ALA A 110 -17.10 -6.36 -10.86
C ALA A 110 -15.90 -5.48 -10.45
N LEU A 111 -15.15 -5.86 -9.41
CA LEU A 111 -13.88 -5.22 -9.03
C LEU A 111 -12.81 -5.40 -10.13
N ASN A 112 -12.73 -6.59 -10.73
CA ASN A 112 -11.79 -6.89 -11.82
C ASN A 112 -12.10 -6.11 -13.10
N GLN A 113 -13.37 -5.83 -13.35
CA GLN A 113 -13.82 -5.03 -14.48
C GLN A 113 -14.04 -3.55 -14.13
N CYS A 114 -13.74 -3.15 -12.89
CA CYS A 114 -13.90 -1.78 -12.38
C CYS A 114 -15.27 -1.16 -12.63
N ARG A 115 -16.32 -1.98 -12.48
CA ARG A 115 -17.72 -1.57 -12.60
C ARG A 115 -18.22 -0.87 -11.34
N LEU A 116 -17.64 0.30 -11.05
CA LEU A 116 -17.97 1.13 -9.89
C LEU A 116 -19.47 1.48 -9.84
N ASP A 117 -20.11 1.67 -11.00
CA ASP A 117 -21.54 1.91 -11.12
C ASP A 117 -22.41 0.78 -10.52
N LEU A 118 -21.89 -0.45 -10.49
CA LEU A 118 -22.54 -1.62 -9.91
C LEU A 118 -22.10 -1.85 -8.47
N LEU A 119 -20.81 -1.72 -8.20
CA LEU A 119 -20.24 -1.90 -6.88
C LEU A 119 -20.85 -0.88 -5.88
N ASP A 120 -21.08 0.37 -6.30
CA ASP A 120 -21.74 1.40 -5.49
C ASP A 120 -23.17 0.98 -5.10
N LYS A 121 -23.91 0.36 -6.01
CA LYS A 121 -25.28 -0.15 -5.72
C LYS A 121 -25.25 -1.30 -4.71
N LEU A 122 -24.23 -2.16 -4.79
CA LEU A 122 -24.04 -3.30 -3.88
C LEU A 122 -23.49 -2.88 -2.50
N SER A 123 -22.81 -1.74 -2.39
CA SER A 123 -22.20 -1.26 -1.13
C SER A 123 -23.20 -1.10 0.02
N SER A 124 -24.47 -0.84 -0.31
CA SER A 124 -25.57 -0.70 0.65
C SER A 124 -25.96 -2.00 1.36
N GLN A 125 -25.42 -3.16 0.94
CA GLN A 125 -25.74 -4.48 1.49
C GLN A 125 -24.49 -5.15 2.11
N PRO A 126 -24.11 -4.82 3.35
CA PRO A 126 -22.89 -5.33 3.98
C PRO A 126 -22.79 -6.85 4.04
N SER A 127 -23.93 -7.54 4.10
CA SER A 127 -24.00 -9.01 4.14
C SER A 127 -23.49 -9.70 2.88
N LEU A 128 -23.43 -9.01 1.73
CA LEU A 128 -22.89 -9.52 0.47
C LEU A 128 -21.36 -9.46 0.41
N TRP A 129 -20.77 -8.47 1.07
CA TRP A 129 -19.33 -8.25 1.14
C TRP A 129 -18.65 -9.12 2.20
N GLN A 130 -19.45 -9.74 3.08
CA GLN A 130 -18.96 -10.69 4.06
C GLN A 130 -18.64 -12.02 3.41
N LEU A 131 -17.36 -12.32 3.30
CA LEU A 131 -16.89 -13.68 3.16
C LEU A 131 -17.11 -14.43 4.47
N THR A 132 -17.42 -15.73 4.40
CA THR A 132 -17.80 -16.56 5.55
C THR A 132 -16.70 -16.71 6.61
N SER A 133 -15.48 -16.22 6.35
CA SER A 133 -14.38 -16.10 7.31
C SER A 133 -13.71 -14.71 7.26
N PRO A 134 -13.10 -14.24 8.37
CA PRO A 134 -12.31 -12.99 8.42
C PRO A 134 -11.23 -12.91 7.34
N GLU A 135 -10.58 -14.05 7.08
CA GLU A 135 -9.53 -14.26 6.06
C GLU A 135 -9.99 -13.87 4.64
N GLY A 136 -11.31 -13.89 4.41
CA GLY A 136 -11.89 -13.64 3.11
C GLY A 136 -11.86 -12.17 2.71
N PHE A 137 -12.06 -11.21 3.62
CA PHE A 137 -12.23 -9.80 3.22
C PHE A 137 -11.04 -9.22 2.44
N SER A 138 -9.83 -9.75 2.67
CA SER A 138 -8.63 -9.43 1.91
C SER A 138 -8.72 -9.80 0.43
N LYS A 139 -9.55 -10.79 0.07
CA LYS A 139 -9.63 -11.35 -1.28
C LYS A 139 -10.13 -10.35 -2.31
N HIS A 140 -11.09 -9.51 -1.95
CA HIS A 140 -11.63 -8.48 -2.85
C HIS A 140 -10.53 -7.57 -3.42
N PHE A 141 -9.51 -7.25 -2.61
CA PHE A 141 -8.40 -6.42 -3.04
C PHE A 141 -7.55 -7.05 -4.14
N TYR A 142 -7.51 -8.38 -4.25
CA TYR A 142 -6.80 -9.10 -5.31
C TYR A 142 -7.42 -8.94 -6.69
N TYR A 143 -8.69 -8.55 -6.74
CA TYR A 143 -9.43 -8.42 -7.97
C TYR A 143 -9.47 -6.98 -8.46
N ILE A 144 -8.90 -5.99 -7.75
CA ILE A 144 -8.86 -4.61 -8.27
C ILE A 144 -7.87 -4.51 -9.44
N ASN A 145 -8.39 -4.35 -10.65
CA ASN A 145 -7.59 -4.26 -11.88
C ASN A 145 -7.96 -3.05 -12.75
N CYS A 146 -8.18 -1.89 -12.14
CA CYS A 146 -8.52 -0.67 -12.88
C CYS A 146 -7.30 -0.10 -13.58
N GLU A 147 -7.48 0.27 -14.85
CA GLU A 147 -6.44 0.97 -15.61
C GLU A 147 -6.36 2.44 -15.21
N ASP A 148 -7.50 3.07 -14.90
CA ASP A 148 -7.58 4.45 -14.43
C ASP A 148 -7.31 4.56 -12.92
N GLU A 149 -6.42 5.48 -12.55
CA GLU A 149 -6.00 5.70 -11.16
C GLU A 149 -7.14 6.22 -10.26
N LYS A 150 -8.03 7.05 -10.78
CA LYS A 150 -9.15 7.58 -9.99
C LYS A 150 -10.19 6.50 -9.74
N GLU A 151 -10.45 5.64 -10.71
CA GLU A 151 -11.35 4.50 -10.54
C GLU A 151 -10.79 3.46 -9.57
N GLU A 152 -9.49 3.20 -9.66
CA GLU A 152 -8.77 2.36 -8.69
C GLU A 152 -8.92 2.92 -7.27
N GLN A 153 -8.66 4.21 -7.08
CA GLN A 153 -8.77 4.85 -5.76
C GLN A 153 -10.21 4.80 -5.22
N LYS A 154 -11.23 5.00 -6.07
CA LYS A 154 -12.63 4.84 -5.67
C LYS A 154 -12.96 3.41 -5.27
N SER A 155 -12.40 2.40 -5.96
CA SER A 155 -12.58 0.99 -5.63
C SER A 155 -12.03 0.67 -4.23
N TYR A 156 -10.84 1.19 -3.91
CA TYR A 156 -10.28 1.07 -2.55
C TYR A 156 -11.12 1.80 -1.49
N GLN A 157 -11.61 3.01 -1.78
CA GLN A 157 -12.49 3.74 -0.86
C GLN A 157 -13.82 3.01 -0.61
N LEU A 158 -14.37 2.37 -1.64
CA LEU A 158 -15.55 1.53 -1.52
C LEU A 158 -15.30 0.32 -0.62
N LEU A 159 -14.21 -0.40 -0.85
CA LEU A 159 -13.82 -1.51 0.01
C LEU A 159 -13.63 -1.06 1.47
N GLN A 160 -13.07 0.13 1.68
CA GLN A 160 -12.97 0.71 3.02
C GLN A 160 -14.33 1.00 3.65
N SER A 161 -15.31 1.49 2.88
CA SER A 161 -16.64 1.88 3.39
C SER A 161 -17.46 0.67 3.85
N VAL A 162 -17.26 -0.48 3.22
CA VAL A 162 -17.84 -1.77 3.62
C VAL A 162 -17.00 -2.51 4.68
N GLN A 163 -16.02 -1.81 5.28
CA GLN A 163 -15.13 -2.33 6.32
C GLN A 163 -14.28 -3.52 5.86
N ALA A 164 -13.97 -3.61 4.56
CA ALA A 164 -13.04 -4.62 4.08
C ALA A 164 -11.64 -4.37 4.65
N ASN A 165 -11.03 -5.43 5.16
CA ASN A 165 -9.73 -5.39 5.78
C ASN A 165 -8.70 -5.99 4.80
N PRO A 166 -7.63 -5.27 4.43
CA PRO A 166 -6.56 -5.81 3.59
C PRO A 166 -5.61 -6.80 4.33
N GLY A 167 -6.10 -7.43 5.40
CA GLY A 167 -5.37 -8.42 6.19
C GLY A 167 -4.48 -7.83 7.28
N LYS A 168 -4.96 -6.84 8.02
CA LYS A 168 -4.26 -6.25 9.19
C LYS A 168 -3.90 -7.31 10.25
N ASP A 169 -4.81 -8.27 10.47
CA ASP A 169 -4.69 -9.34 11.47
C ASP A 169 -4.64 -10.74 10.83
N ASP A 170 -4.81 -10.82 9.50
CA ASP A 170 -4.83 -12.08 8.75
C ASP A 170 -3.43 -12.52 8.36
N TRP A 171 -3.31 -13.82 8.20
CA TRP A 171 -2.07 -14.54 7.96
C TRP A 171 -1.19 -13.84 6.91
N ILE A 172 0.01 -13.47 7.37
CA ILE A 172 1.15 -12.86 6.67
C ILE A 172 1.38 -13.38 5.24
N ARG A 173 0.94 -14.60 4.91
CA ARG A 173 1.12 -15.26 3.60
C ARG A 173 0.21 -14.78 2.46
N TYR A 174 -0.92 -14.12 2.75
CA TYR A 174 -1.90 -13.71 1.74
C TYR A 174 -2.33 -12.25 1.91
N SER A 175 -1.37 -11.33 2.04
CA SER A 175 -1.71 -9.91 1.95
C SER A 175 -1.83 -9.48 0.47
N PRO A 176 -2.85 -8.68 0.09
CA PRO A 176 -2.89 -8.02 -1.21
C PRO A 176 -1.65 -7.15 -1.46
N LEU A 177 -1.05 -6.58 -0.41
CA LEU A 177 0.18 -5.79 -0.51
C LEU A 177 1.32 -6.61 -1.10
N CYS A 178 1.50 -7.86 -0.64
CA CYS A 178 2.59 -8.71 -1.08
C CYS A 178 2.48 -9.15 -2.53
N ARG A 179 1.26 -9.20 -3.09
CA ARG A 179 1.06 -9.48 -4.51
C ARG A 179 1.45 -8.28 -5.40
N GLU A 180 1.38 -7.07 -4.86
CA GLU A 180 1.79 -5.85 -5.57
C GLU A 180 3.31 -5.63 -5.55
N ILE A 181 4.06 -6.40 -4.74
CA ILE A 181 5.53 -6.37 -4.76
C ILE A 181 6.01 -6.94 -6.10
N PRO A 182 6.68 -6.13 -6.94
CA PRO A 182 7.09 -6.59 -8.26
C PRO A 182 8.20 -7.64 -8.16
N THR A 183 8.15 -8.64 -9.04
CA THR A 183 9.26 -9.58 -9.25
C THR A 183 10.50 -8.87 -9.81
N GLU A 184 11.66 -9.54 -9.82
CA GLU A 184 12.90 -8.97 -10.42
C GLU A 184 12.71 -8.55 -11.89
N LYS A 185 11.87 -9.28 -12.64
CA LYS A 185 11.60 -8.96 -14.04
C LYS A 185 10.70 -7.73 -14.15
N GLU A 186 9.63 -7.69 -13.36
CA GLU A 186 8.66 -6.59 -13.35
C GLU A 186 9.26 -5.29 -12.81
N SER A 187 10.17 -5.38 -11.84
CA SER A 187 10.85 -4.23 -11.25
C SER A 187 11.71 -3.45 -12.27
N LYS A 188 12.03 -4.04 -13.43
CA LYS A 188 12.75 -3.35 -14.51
C LYS A 188 11.85 -2.38 -15.30
N ASP A 189 10.53 -2.58 -15.28
CA ASP A 189 9.56 -1.70 -15.95
C ASP A 189 9.16 -0.50 -15.05
N PRO A 190 9.47 0.75 -15.45
CA PRO A 190 9.10 1.94 -14.68
C PRO A 190 7.60 2.07 -14.39
N LYS A 191 6.73 1.68 -15.34
CA LYS A 191 5.27 1.80 -15.17
C LYS A 191 4.76 0.83 -14.11
N ILE A 192 5.32 -0.39 -14.08
CA ILE A 192 4.97 -1.37 -13.06
C ILE A 192 5.47 -0.88 -11.68
N ARG A 193 6.70 -0.38 -11.58
CA ARG A 193 7.23 0.17 -10.32
C ARG A 193 6.35 1.29 -9.75
N GLU A 194 5.93 2.23 -10.59
CA GLU A 194 5.10 3.36 -10.17
C GLU A 194 3.71 2.89 -9.72
N ARG A 195 3.07 2.00 -10.50
CA ARG A 195 1.78 1.39 -10.15
C ARG A 195 1.86 0.61 -8.84
N SER A 196 2.87 -0.25 -8.68
CA SER A 196 3.10 -1.01 -7.45
C SER A 196 3.29 -0.09 -6.25
N LEU A 197 4.15 0.93 -6.36
CA LEU A 197 4.40 1.88 -5.27
C LEU A 197 3.11 2.60 -4.84
N ARG A 198 2.30 3.05 -5.82
CA ARG A 198 1.00 3.68 -5.55
C ARG A 198 0.03 2.74 -4.83
N ARG A 199 -0.17 1.54 -5.36
CA ARG A 199 -1.10 0.53 -4.79
C ARG A 199 -0.68 0.09 -3.39
N ILE A 200 0.61 -0.18 -3.20
CA ILE A 200 1.17 -0.52 -1.88
C ILE A 200 0.95 0.64 -0.90
N SER A 201 1.17 1.88 -1.31
CA SER A 201 0.90 3.06 -0.45
C SER A 201 -0.55 3.13 0.00
N ILE A 202 -1.51 2.85 -0.90
CA ILE A 202 -2.94 2.83 -0.57
C ILE A 202 -3.24 1.70 0.42
N LEU A 203 -2.78 0.48 0.14
CA LEU A 203 -2.99 -0.70 1.00
C LEU A 203 -2.43 -0.49 2.40
N LEU A 204 -1.22 0.07 2.52
CA LEU A 204 -0.60 0.42 3.80
C LEU A 204 -1.43 1.43 4.59
N LYS A 205 -1.93 2.48 3.94
CA LYS A 205 -2.83 3.48 4.58
C LYS A 205 -4.15 2.88 5.02
N MET A 206 -4.62 1.84 4.34
CA MET A 206 -5.81 1.07 4.73
C MET A 206 -5.54 0.05 5.84
N GLY A 207 -4.28 -0.11 6.27
CA GLY A 207 -3.89 -0.97 7.38
C GLY A 207 -3.33 -2.34 6.97
N ALA A 208 -2.96 -2.54 5.70
CA ALA A 208 -2.24 -3.75 5.29
C ALA A 208 -0.89 -3.83 6.02
N SER A 209 -0.52 -5.02 6.49
CA SER A 209 0.77 -5.23 7.13
C SER A 209 1.91 -5.20 6.09
N PRO A 210 3.00 -4.44 6.32
CA PRO A 210 4.19 -4.46 5.46
C PRO A 210 5.04 -5.73 5.66
N ASN A 211 4.72 -6.54 6.68
CA ASN A 211 5.52 -7.70 7.09
C ASN A 211 5.04 -9.02 6.46
N CYS A 212 4.21 -8.93 5.42
CA CYS A 212 3.70 -10.09 4.67
C CYS A 212 4.82 -10.91 3.99
N TYR A 213 4.48 -12.07 3.41
CA TYR A 213 5.43 -12.88 2.62
C TYR A 213 5.10 -12.80 1.12
N VAL A 214 6.12 -12.60 0.30
CA VAL A 214 5.99 -12.48 -1.16
C VAL A 214 5.92 -13.86 -1.83
N TRP A 215 4.83 -14.13 -2.57
CA TRP A 215 4.63 -15.34 -3.40
C TRP A 215 5.19 -15.11 -4.83
N PRO A 216 5.78 -16.09 -5.56
CA PRO A 216 5.64 -17.55 -5.49
C PRO A 216 6.91 -18.28 -5.04
N HIS A 217 7.76 -17.65 -4.24
CA HIS A 217 8.97 -18.30 -3.78
C HIS A 217 8.60 -19.49 -2.88
N HIS A 218 9.10 -20.68 -3.25
CA HIS A 218 8.85 -21.95 -2.56
C HIS A 218 9.04 -21.81 -1.04
N TRP A 219 8.32 -22.68 -0.30
CA TRP A 219 8.10 -22.68 1.14
C TRP A 219 9.33 -22.61 2.07
N ASP A 220 10.54 -22.51 1.51
CA ASP A 220 11.83 -22.51 2.21
C ASP A 220 12.59 -21.16 2.13
N ASP A 221 12.21 -20.23 1.23
CA ASP A 221 12.81 -18.88 1.11
C ASP A 221 11.74 -17.79 1.34
N TYR A 222 11.36 -17.58 2.61
CA TYR A 222 10.44 -16.52 3.01
C TYR A 222 11.04 -15.13 2.71
N THR A 223 10.74 -14.59 1.53
CA THR A 223 11.15 -13.22 1.15
C THR A 223 10.12 -12.23 1.65
N THR A 224 10.53 -11.30 2.52
CA THR A 224 9.69 -10.18 2.95
C THR A 224 9.62 -9.11 1.85
N PRO A 225 8.57 -8.26 1.81
CA PRO A 225 8.53 -7.06 0.96
C PRO A 225 9.78 -6.21 1.05
N LEU A 226 10.32 -6.05 2.26
CA LEU A 226 11.53 -5.28 2.51
C LEU A 226 12.76 -5.91 1.86
N ASP A 227 12.91 -7.23 1.97
CA ASP A 227 14.01 -7.96 1.32
C ASP A 227 13.91 -7.92 -0.22
N ALA A 228 12.69 -8.07 -0.76
CA ALA A 228 12.45 -7.93 -2.19
C ALA A 228 12.81 -6.52 -2.68
N ALA A 229 12.36 -5.48 -1.97
CA ALA A 229 12.66 -4.09 -2.31
C ALA A 229 14.18 -3.85 -2.35
N ARG A 230 14.92 -4.33 -1.35
CA ARG A 230 16.39 -4.23 -1.30
C ARG A 230 17.07 -5.00 -2.42
N LYS A 231 16.71 -6.27 -2.60
CA LYS A 231 17.27 -7.16 -3.63
C LYS A 231 17.14 -6.56 -5.03
N TYR A 232 16.01 -5.88 -5.29
CA TYR A 232 15.72 -5.29 -6.59
C TYR A 232 16.07 -3.79 -6.68
N GLY A 233 16.70 -3.20 -5.66
CA GLY A 233 17.14 -1.80 -5.65
C GLY A 233 16.00 -0.77 -5.65
N LEU A 234 14.82 -1.14 -5.14
CA LEU A 234 13.60 -0.33 -5.12
C LEU A 234 13.56 0.63 -3.92
N LYS A 235 14.45 1.65 -3.93
CA LYS A 235 14.66 2.56 -2.78
C LYS A 235 13.37 3.20 -2.24
N HIS A 236 12.53 3.76 -3.12
CA HIS A 236 11.27 4.38 -2.68
C HIS A 236 10.28 3.39 -2.05
N LEU A 237 10.28 2.14 -2.52
CA LEU A 237 9.46 1.10 -1.93
C LEU A 237 10.02 0.65 -0.58
N GLU A 238 11.34 0.52 -0.46
CA GLU A 238 12.00 0.26 0.82
C GLU A 238 11.66 1.35 1.85
N GLU A 239 11.82 2.63 1.49
CA GLU A 239 11.48 3.78 2.35
C GLU A 239 10.01 3.73 2.79
N LEU A 240 9.08 3.44 1.87
CA LEU A 240 7.66 3.32 2.15
C LEU A 240 7.33 2.16 3.11
N LEU A 241 7.87 0.96 2.87
CA LEU A 241 7.62 -0.20 3.74
C LEU A 241 8.14 0.05 5.15
N LEU A 242 9.34 0.63 5.23
CA LEU A 242 9.99 1.00 6.47
C LEU A 242 9.17 2.05 7.26
N SER A 243 8.64 3.08 6.60
CA SER A 243 7.82 4.12 7.27
C SER A 243 6.52 3.56 7.85
N PHE A 244 6.01 2.44 7.34
CA PHE A 244 4.85 1.71 7.87
C PHE A 244 5.20 0.57 8.83
N GLY A 245 6.46 0.47 9.27
CA GLY A 245 6.87 -0.49 10.30
C GLY A 245 7.28 -1.87 9.80
N ALA A 246 7.79 -1.96 8.56
CA ALA A 246 8.44 -3.19 8.09
C ALA A 246 9.58 -3.59 9.05
N GLU A 247 9.54 -4.83 9.50
CA GLU A 247 10.53 -5.45 10.38
C GLU A 247 11.74 -5.90 9.57
N ASP A 248 12.92 -5.58 10.10
CA ASP A 248 14.17 -6.10 9.56
C ASP A 248 14.70 -7.20 10.48
N PRO A 249 14.64 -8.49 10.08
CA PRO A 249 15.11 -9.59 10.92
C PRO A 249 16.61 -9.51 11.23
N ARG A 250 17.38 -8.73 10.46
CA ARG A 250 18.80 -8.49 10.70
C ARG A 250 19.07 -7.47 11.79
N LYS A 251 18.08 -6.66 12.20
CA LYS A 251 18.28 -5.56 13.16
C LYS A 251 18.80 -6.05 14.51
N LEU A 252 18.12 -7.01 15.13
CA LEU A 252 18.55 -7.56 16.42
C LEU A 252 19.92 -8.28 16.34
N PRO A 253 20.20 -9.13 15.34
CA PRO A 253 21.54 -9.65 15.11
C PRO A 253 22.62 -8.58 14.97
N LEU A 254 22.34 -7.49 14.24
CA LEU A 254 23.26 -6.37 14.01
C LEU A 254 23.57 -5.67 15.33
N GLN A 255 22.54 -5.32 16.11
CA GLN A 255 22.72 -4.70 17.42
C GLN A 255 23.58 -5.57 18.36
N LYS A 256 23.35 -6.90 18.38
CA LYS A 256 24.18 -7.84 19.16
C LYS A 256 25.64 -7.85 18.69
N ALA A 257 25.88 -7.80 17.37
CA ALA A 257 27.23 -7.76 16.81
C ALA A 257 27.95 -6.44 17.14
N ILE A 258 27.23 -5.32 17.10
CA ILE A 258 27.75 -4.00 17.48
C ILE A 258 28.15 -3.98 18.96
N VAL A 259 27.28 -4.45 19.87
CA VAL A 259 27.60 -4.52 21.30
C VAL A 259 28.80 -5.43 21.58
N ALA A 260 28.92 -6.53 20.84
CA ALA A 260 30.06 -7.45 20.93
C ALA A 260 31.35 -6.91 20.25
N LYS A 261 31.27 -5.78 19.53
CA LYS A 261 32.34 -5.18 18.73
C LYS A 261 32.90 -6.13 17.65
N ASP A 262 32.08 -7.05 17.17
CA ASP A 262 32.46 -8.05 16.18
C ASP A 262 32.34 -7.48 14.76
N LYS A 263 33.40 -6.80 14.30
CA LYS A 263 33.44 -6.17 12.97
C LYS A 263 33.14 -7.14 11.83
N ASN A 264 33.60 -8.38 11.91
CA ASN A 264 33.36 -9.39 10.87
C ASN A 264 31.88 -9.75 10.78
N LYS A 265 31.22 -9.89 11.94
CA LYS A 265 29.77 -10.17 11.97
C LYS A 265 28.94 -8.96 11.60
N ILE A 266 29.37 -7.74 11.96
CA ILE A 266 28.75 -6.50 11.48
C ILE A 266 28.80 -6.47 9.96
N GLN A 267 29.99 -6.59 9.36
CA GLN A 267 30.16 -6.56 7.91
C GLN A 267 29.30 -7.62 7.21
N LYS A 268 29.31 -8.86 7.70
CA LYS A 268 28.48 -9.93 7.14
C LYS A 268 26.98 -9.58 7.14
N LEU A 269 26.48 -8.91 8.18
CA LEU A 269 25.08 -8.50 8.26
C LEU A 269 24.79 -7.32 7.31
N LEU A 270 25.73 -6.39 7.15
CA LEU A 270 25.64 -5.31 6.18
C LEU A 270 25.62 -5.83 4.75
N ASP A 271 26.46 -6.83 4.42
CA ASP A 271 26.47 -7.51 3.13
C ASP A 271 25.14 -8.24 2.86
N GLN A 272 24.43 -8.63 3.92
CA GLN A 272 23.06 -9.19 3.85
C GLN A 272 21.97 -8.10 3.79
N GLY A 273 22.33 -6.82 3.70
CA GLY A 273 21.41 -5.70 3.60
C GLY A 273 20.86 -5.21 4.94
N ALA A 274 21.55 -5.47 6.06
CA ALA A 274 21.20 -4.84 7.34
C ALA A 274 21.43 -3.33 7.27
N VAL A 275 20.53 -2.56 7.90
CA VAL A 275 20.61 -1.11 7.93
C VAL A 275 21.19 -0.63 9.25
N ILE A 276 22.18 0.25 9.17
CA ILE A 276 22.66 1.05 10.30
C ILE A 276 21.83 2.33 10.32
N ASP A 277 20.94 2.44 11.31
CA ASP A 277 20.24 3.67 11.62
C ASP A 277 20.76 4.32 12.92
N MET A 278 20.04 5.32 13.42
CA MET A 278 20.41 6.03 14.64
C MET A 278 20.50 5.13 15.86
N GLU A 279 19.67 4.09 15.97
CA GLU A 279 19.70 3.17 17.10
C GLU A 279 20.99 2.35 17.10
N GLU A 280 21.45 1.90 15.93
CA GLU A 280 22.73 1.20 15.80
C GLU A 280 23.93 2.11 16.11
N LEU A 281 23.90 3.38 15.67
CA LEU A 281 24.95 4.35 16.00
C LEU A 281 25.07 4.61 17.50
N LYS A 282 23.93 4.66 18.22
CA LYS A 282 23.90 4.88 19.68
C LYS A 282 24.58 3.75 20.46
N LEU A 283 24.61 2.53 19.93
CA LEU A 283 25.24 1.38 20.60
C LEU A 283 26.77 1.51 20.67
N ALA A 284 27.39 2.33 19.81
CA ALA A 284 28.82 2.63 19.86
C ALA A 284 29.16 3.82 20.78
N LYS A 285 28.23 4.24 21.65
CA LYS A 285 28.47 5.33 22.60
C LYS A 285 29.65 5.01 23.52
N GLY A 286 30.64 5.90 23.52
CA GLY A 286 31.88 5.74 24.30
C GLY A 286 32.97 4.93 23.60
N ASP A 287 32.75 4.50 22.36
CA ASP A 287 33.74 3.84 21.51
C ASP A 287 33.92 4.60 20.18
N PRO A 288 34.84 5.58 20.13
CA PRO A 288 35.02 6.43 18.95
C PRO A 288 35.47 5.67 17.70
N GLU A 289 36.21 4.56 17.86
CA GLU A 289 36.69 3.77 16.72
C GLU A 289 35.55 2.95 16.11
N LEU A 290 34.75 2.29 16.94
CA LEU A 290 33.56 1.57 16.48
C LEU A 290 32.56 2.53 15.84
N LEU A 291 32.31 3.67 16.48
CA LEU A 291 31.42 4.69 15.94
C LEU A 291 31.91 5.22 14.58
N SER A 292 33.22 5.44 14.44
CA SER A 292 33.82 5.85 13.16
C SER A 292 33.55 4.82 12.07
N TYR A 293 33.71 3.53 12.39
CA TYR A 293 33.42 2.43 11.45
C TYR A 293 31.93 2.37 11.07
N LEU A 294 31.02 2.43 12.05
CA LEU A 294 29.58 2.42 11.76
C LEU A 294 29.12 3.63 10.94
N LEU A 295 29.78 4.78 11.07
CA LEU A 295 29.50 5.96 10.26
C LEU A 295 30.01 5.84 8.82
N GLU A 296 31.09 5.10 8.59
CA GLU A 296 31.58 4.79 7.24
C GLU A 296 30.63 3.83 6.51
N GLU A 297 30.00 2.93 7.26
CA GLU A 297 29.01 1.96 6.77
C GLU A 297 27.55 2.46 6.86
N TYR A 298 27.33 3.72 7.26
CA TYR A 298 25.99 4.26 7.49
C TYR A 298 25.17 4.28 6.19
N ASN A 299 24.06 3.54 6.18
CA ASN A 299 23.29 3.25 4.96
C ASN A 299 21.77 3.46 5.13
N SER A 300 21.31 4.08 6.22
CA SER A 300 19.88 4.39 6.40
C SER A 300 19.40 5.46 5.41
N LEU A 301 18.32 5.12 4.69
CA LEU A 301 17.63 6.01 3.76
C LEU A 301 16.48 6.79 4.41
N ARG A 302 16.02 6.39 5.61
CA ARG A 302 14.84 6.99 6.25
C ARG A 302 15.04 8.47 6.57
N ARG A 303 16.21 8.87 7.08
CA ARG A 303 16.50 10.26 7.46
C ARG A 303 17.97 10.51 7.73
N SER A 304 18.42 11.75 7.50
CA SER A 304 19.76 12.17 7.94
C SER A 304 19.86 12.11 9.47
N PRO A 305 20.88 11.44 10.04
CA PRO A 305 21.05 11.29 11.49
C PRO A 305 21.27 12.64 12.19
N VAL A 306 21.64 13.67 11.41
CA VAL A 306 21.75 15.06 11.85
C VAL A 306 20.44 15.52 12.49
N PHE A 307 19.28 15.23 11.90
CA PHE A 307 18.01 15.73 12.42
C PHE A 307 17.62 15.11 13.77
N ASP A 308 17.93 13.83 13.96
CA ASP A 308 17.59 13.10 15.19
C ASP A 308 18.48 13.53 16.36
N THR A 309 19.71 13.99 16.07
CA THR A 309 20.60 14.57 17.09
C THR A 309 20.24 16.01 17.49
N ILE A 310 19.49 16.73 16.66
CA ILE A 310 19.07 18.12 16.93
C ILE A 310 17.66 18.17 17.55
N GLY A 311 16.85 17.11 17.39
CA GLY A 311 15.52 16.97 18.00
C GLY A 311 14.38 17.51 17.15
N ILE A 312 14.40 17.26 15.85
CA ILE A 312 13.60 18.02 14.89
C ILE A 312 12.18 17.43 14.63
N LEU A 313 11.80 16.28 15.21
CA LEU A 313 10.66 15.51 14.65
C LEU A 313 9.29 15.55 15.28
N LYS A 314 9.05 16.11 16.47
CA LYS A 314 7.72 15.99 17.08
C LYS A 314 7.51 17.03 18.17
N PRO A 315 6.30 17.59 18.34
CA PRO A 315 5.97 18.55 19.41
C PRO A 315 5.89 17.89 20.80
N TYR A 316 6.49 16.72 21.00
CA TYR A 316 6.43 15.96 22.24
C TYR A 316 7.75 16.09 22.99
N ASP A 317 7.67 16.42 24.28
CA ASP A 317 8.81 16.62 25.19
C ASP A 317 9.79 15.43 25.21
N ASP A 318 9.28 14.20 25.01
CA ASP A 318 10.06 12.97 25.02
C ASP A 318 11.11 12.92 23.89
N VAL A 319 10.79 13.50 22.73
CA VAL A 319 11.70 13.55 21.57
C VAL A 319 12.83 14.55 21.81
N GLU A 320 12.52 15.69 22.45
CA GLU A 320 13.53 16.67 22.83
C GLU A 320 14.48 16.11 23.89
N ALA A 321 13.96 15.38 24.88
CA ALA A 321 14.77 14.72 25.90
C ALA A 321 15.75 13.69 25.30
N GLU A 322 15.26 12.85 24.39
CA GLU A 322 16.10 11.85 23.70
C GLU A 322 17.12 12.52 22.77
N ALA A 323 16.74 13.57 22.04
CA ALA A 323 17.68 14.35 21.23
C ALA A 323 18.80 14.97 22.08
N LYS A 324 18.43 15.55 23.24
CA LYS A 324 19.40 16.13 24.19
C LYS A 324 20.41 15.10 24.69
N LYS A 325 19.96 13.86 24.94
CA LYS A 325 20.80 12.72 25.32
C LYS A 325 21.77 12.31 24.22
N ASN A 326 21.42 12.54 22.95
CA ASN A 326 22.18 12.15 21.77
C ASN A 326 22.98 13.28 21.10
N ARG A 327 22.92 14.51 21.64
CA ARG A 327 23.70 15.69 21.14
C ARG A 327 25.20 15.44 21.01
N TRP A 328 25.76 14.49 21.75
CA TRP A 328 27.17 14.12 21.68
C TRP A 328 27.58 13.56 20.31
N LEU A 329 26.64 13.03 19.52
CA LEU A 329 26.90 12.42 18.21
C LEU A 329 27.03 13.48 17.11
N LEU A 330 26.37 14.65 17.25
CA LEU A 330 26.37 15.69 16.22
C LEU A 330 27.79 16.13 15.80
N PRO A 331 28.74 16.44 16.71
CA PRO A 331 30.11 16.78 16.30
C PRO A 331 30.82 15.69 15.49
N PHE A 332 30.55 14.42 15.78
CA PHE A 332 31.12 13.29 15.03
C PHE A 332 30.54 13.21 13.62
N LEU A 333 29.22 13.37 13.47
CA LEU A 333 28.55 13.41 12.16
C LEU A 333 29.15 14.51 11.28
N LEU A 334 29.28 15.73 11.82
CA LEU A 334 29.85 16.87 11.10
C LEU A 334 31.30 16.63 10.68
N LYS A 335 32.12 16.03 11.56
CA LYS A 335 33.51 15.68 11.25
C LYS A 335 33.62 14.62 10.14
N LYS A 336 32.63 13.73 10.03
CA LYS A 336 32.54 12.71 8.97
C LYS A 336 31.89 13.22 7.67
N GLY A 337 31.59 14.51 7.58
CA GLY A 337 31.11 15.14 6.35
C GLY A 337 29.59 15.15 6.20
N PHE A 338 28.83 14.69 7.21
CA PHE A 338 27.39 14.95 7.23
C PHE A 338 27.14 16.45 7.28
N SER A 339 26.30 16.92 6.38
CA SER A 339 26.07 18.35 6.19
C SER A 339 24.91 18.84 7.04
N LEU A 340 25.04 20.06 7.58
CA LEU A 340 23.89 20.81 8.07
C LEU A 340 23.02 21.38 6.94
N LYS A 341 23.50 21.34 5.69
CA LYS A 341 22.78 21.79 4.48
C LYS A 341 21.67 20.83 4.03
N VAL A 342 21.14 20.03 4.96
CA VAL A 342 20.07 19.05 4.71
C VAL A 342 18.71 19.62 5.10
N ARG A 343 17.67 19.23 4.36
CA ARG A 343 16.26 19.57 4.61
C ARG A 343 15.51 18.34 5.12
N SER A 344 14.57 18.54 6.02
CA SER A 344 13.64 17.48 6.42
C SER A 344 12.64 17.27 5.29
N LEU A 345 12.78 16.19 4.54
CA LEU A 345 11.78 15.73 3.59
C LEU A 345 10.82 14.78 4.31
N GLU A 346 9.89 15.29 5.13
CA GLU A 346 8.72 14.50 5.58
C GLU A 346 7.66 15.34 6.33
N GLU A 347 6.40 14.98 6.05
CA GLU A 347 5.09 15.47 6.53
C GLU A 347 4.52 16.82 6.00
N PRO A 348 3.43 16.78 5.19
CA PRO A 348 2.69 17.97 4.72
C PRO A 348 2.17 18.89 5.85
N SER A 349 2.09 18.39 7.08
CA SER A 349 1.57 19.09 8.26
C SER A 349 2.60 19.96 8.99
N VAL A 350 3.91 19.79 8.75
CA VAL A 350 4.97 20.39 9.60
C VAL A 350 5.84 21.42 8.86
N GLY A 351 5.80 21.46 7.52
CA GLY A 351 6.63 22.37 6.72
C GLY A 351 8.11 21.96 6.68
N SER A 352 8.82 22.37 5.63
CA SER A 352 10.19 21.96 5.36
C SER A 352 11.21 22.70 6.25
N CYS A 353 11.57 22.12 7.39
CA CYS A 353 12.61 22.70 8.27
C CYS A 353 14.05 22.35 7.84
N CYS A 354 14.97 23.31 7.96
CA CYS A 354 16.42 23.07 7.79
C CYS A 354 17.14 22.79 9.11
N ALA A 355 18.16 21.91 9.05
CA ALA A 355 18.96 21.57 10.22
C ALA A 355 19.73 22.77 10.81
N ILE A 356 20.21 23.70 9.97
CA ILE A 356 20.93 24.91 10.41
C ILE A 356 20.06 25.82 11.27
N GLU A 357 18.83 26.11 10.83
CA GLU A 357 17.91 26.99 11.56
C GLU A 357 17.63 26.43 12.96
N LYS A 358 17.43 25.12 13.06
CA LYS A 358 17.18 24.45 14.35
C LYS A 358 18.42 24.44 15.25
N ILE A 359 19.62 24.26 14.69
CA ILE A 359 20.86 24.42 15.47
C ILE A 359 20.99 25.84 16.00
N LEU A 360 20.67 26.85 15.21
CA LEU A 360 20.69 28.24 15.64
C LEU A 360 19.65 28.48 16.74
N ASN A 361 18.48 27.86 16.69
CA ASN A 361 17.50 27.92 17.78
C ASN A 361 17.89 27.12 19.04
N SER A 362 18.84 26.19 18.96
CA SER A 362 19.25 25.36 20.11
C SER A 362 20.16 26.06 21.13
N ASP A 363 20.23 25.52 22.36
CA ASP A 363 21.13 25.98 23.43
C ASP A 363 22.55 25.37 23.38
N LEU A 364 23.03 24.99 22.19
CA LEU A 364 24.34 24.38 22.05
C LEU A 364 25.46 25.41 22.35
N LYS A 365 26.25 25.18 23.40
CA LYS A 365 27.35 26.08 23.83
C LYS A 365 28.44 26.33 22.76
N ASN A 366 28.55 25.44 21.75
CA ASN A 366 29.61 25.46 20.74
C ASN A 366 29.13 25.69 19.30
N ILE A 367 27.96 26.32 19.11
CA ILE A 367 27.38 26.58 17.78
C ILE A 367 28.38 27.22 16.80
N LYS A 368 29.14 28.23 17.23
CA LYS A 368 30.13 28.90 16.36
C LYS A 368 31.20 27.94 15.82
N SER A 369 31.67 27.01 16.65
CA SER A 369 32.69 26.03 16.24
C SER A 369 32.09 25.01 15.26
N LEU A 370 30.88 24.53 15.55
CA LEU A 370 30.16 23.60 14.68
C LEU A 370 29.90 24.21 13.29
N LEU A 371 29.41 25.45 13.23
CA LEU A 371 29.11 26.12 11.96
C LEU A 371 30.37 26.41 11.13
N LYS A 372 31.49 26.80 11.76
CA LYS A 372 32.78 27.01 11.05
C LYS A 372 33.26 25.75 10.33
N SER A 373 33.02 24.57 10.90
CA SER A 373 33.46 23.29 10.33
C SER A 373 32.67 22.86 9.09
N GLN A 374 31.57 23.54 8.75
CA GLN A 374 30.59 23.11 7.76
C GLN A 374 30.62 23.88 6.44
N ASN A 375 31.57 24.81 6.28
CA ASN A 375 31.76 25.65 5.09
C ASN A 375 30.41 26.14 4.49
N ILE A 376 29.65 26.86 5.31
CA ILE A 376 28.24 27.18 5.06
C ILE A 376 28.07 28.34 4.05
N LEU A 377 29.16 28.86 3.47
CA LEU A 377 29.11 29.86 2.43
C LEU A 377 28.12 29.46 1.31
N ASP A 378 27.33 30.43 0.86
CA ASP A 378 26.31 30.33 -0.18
C ASP A 378 25.17 29.32 0.08
N TYR A 379 24.86 29.01 1.35
CA TYR A 379 23.75 28.11 1.67
C TYR A 379 22.40 28.83 1.80
N SER A 380 21.50 28.54 0.85
CA SER A 380 20.11 28.98 0.90
C SER A 380 19.16 27.90 1.43
N CYS A 381 18.75 28.07 2.69
CA CYS A 381 17.56 27.39 3.21
C CYS A 381 16.31 28.22 2.86
N ARG A 382 15.95 28.28 1.57
CA ARG A 382 14.63 28.82 1.17
C ARG A 382 13.53 27.84 1.55
N ASP A 383 12.94 28.05 2.72
CA ASP A 383 11.48 28.16 2.78
C ASP A 383 11.11 29.59 2.40
N ASN A 384 9.92 29.82 1.82
CA ASN A 384 9.49 31.12 1.28
C ASN A 384 9.43 32.29 2.30
N HIS A 385 9.86 32.07 3.55
CA HIS A 385 9.69 32.98 4.69
C HIS A 385 11.00 33.46 5.35
N GLY A 386 12.18 32.97 4.93
CA GLY A 386 13.46 33.33 5.56
C GLY A 386 13.61 32.82 7.00
N PHE A 387 14.69 33.20 7.70
CA PHE A 387 14.89 32.89 9.12
C PHE A 387 13.93 33.68 10.02
N THR A 388 13.49 33.08 11.13
CA THR A 388 12.68 33.78 12.14
C THR A 388 13.44 34.95 12.77
N LYS A 389 12.69 35.93 13.32
CA LYS A 389 13.27 37.09 14.02
C LYS A 389 14.23 36.69 15.14
N GLU A 390 13.87 35.67 15.92
CA GLU A 390 14.69 35.13 17.01
C GLU A 390 16.03 34.56 16.50
N VAL A 391 15.99 33.81 15.39
CA VAL A 391 17.20 33.29 14.74
C VAL A 391 18.08 34.43 14.26
N ASN A 392 17.50 35.48 13.65
CA ASN A 392 18.24 36.65 13.16
C ASN A 392 18.94 37.40 14.29
N GLU A 393 18.24 37.65 15.40
CA GLU A 393 18.83 38.29 16.59
C GLU A 393 19.98 37.43 17.16
N LYS A 394 19.82 36.11 17.17
CA LYS A 394 20.85 35.19 17.64
C LYS A 394 22.05 35.11 16.71
N ILE A 395 21.85 35.18 15.38
CA ILE A 395 22.94 35.28 14.41
C ILE A 395 23.77 36.55 14.64
N LYS A 396 23.10 37.70 14.84
CA LYS A 396 23.75 38.98 15.16
C LYS A 396 24.51 38.91 16.48
N TYR A 397 23.89 38.41 17.54
CA TYR A 397 24.52 38.21 18.84
C TYR A 397 25.78 37.31 18.73
N LEU A 398 25.70 36.25 17.92
CA LEU A 398 26.79 35.31 17.71
C LEU A 398 27.84 35.82 16.69
N LYS A 399 27.66 37.01 16.08
CA LYS A 399 28.54 37.55 15.04
C LYS A 399 28.74 36.59 13.86
N LEU A 400 27.65 35.96 13.41
CA LEU A 400 27.64 34.95 12.34
C LEU A 400 27.11 35.52 11.01
N GLU A 401 26.97 36.83 10.87
CA GLU A 401 26.40 37.49 9.68
C GLU A 401 27.22 37.18 8.42
N SER A 402 28.55 37.12 8.56
CA SER A 402 29.47 36.71 7.46
C SER A 402 29.29 35.26 6.99
N VAL A 403 28.65 34.40 7.79
CA VAL A 403 28.35 33.00 7.45
C VAL A 403 27.02 32.90 6.69
N PHE A 404 26.13 33.90 6.85
CA PHE A 404 24.78 33.95 6.27
C PHE A 404 24.56 35.29 5.54
N PRO A 405 25.24 35.52 4.39
CA PRO A 405 25.17 36.79 3.67
C PRO A 405 23.76 37.16 3.17
N GLU A 406 22.87 36.17 3.01
CA GLU A 406 21.43 36.36 2.66
C GLU A 406 20.65 37.21 3.69
N LEU A 407 21.19 37.41 4.91
CA LEU A 407 20.62 38.33 5.90
C LEU A 407 20.82 39.80 5.56
N GLN A 408 21.88 40.15 4.81
CA GLN A 408 22.15 41.54 4.42
C GLN A 408 21.19 42.00 3.33
N GLU A 409 20.82 41.13 2.39
CA GLU A 409 19.92 41.48 1.28
C GLU A 409 18.45 41.70 1.73
N TYR A 410 17.99 41.03 2.79
CA TYR A 410 16.61 41.15 3.29
C TYR A 410 16.37 42.42 4.14
N GLU A 411 17.40 42.96 4.81
CA GLU A 411 17.28 44.24 5.53
C GLU A 411 17.27 45.43 4.55
N GLU A 412 17.95 45.32 3.41
CA GLU A 412 17.98 46.38 2.38
C GLU A 412 16.68 46.44 1.56
N SER A 413 15.95 45.33 1.39
CA SER A 413 14.67 45.32 0.64
C SER A 413 13.48 45.93 1.38
N TYR A 414 13.57 46.10 2.71
CA TYR A 414 12.53 46.79 3.52
C TYR A 414 12.77 48.30 3.66
N LEU A 415 13.96 48.78 3.29
CA LEU A 415 14.31 50.20 3.30
C LEU A 415 13.90 50.93 2.01
N TYR A 416 13.54 50.19 0.96
CA TYR A 416 12.88 50.73 -0.24
C TYR A 416 11.42 50.28 -0.27
N LYS A 417 10.55 51.10 0.32
CA LYS A 417 9.10 51.08 0.07
C LYS A 417 8.73 52.18 -0.91
#